data_AF-A0A7Y3F4M7-F1
#
_entry.id   AF-A0A7Y3F4M7-F1
#
_cell.length_a   1.000
_cell.length_b   1.000
_cell.length_c   1.000
_cell.angle_alpha   90.00
_cell.angle_beta   90.00
_cell.angle_gamma   90.00
#
_symmetry.space_group_name_H-M   'P 1'
#
loop_
_entity.id
_entity.type
_entity.pdbx_description
1 polymer ?
#
loop_
_entity_poly.entity_id
_entity_poly.type
_entity_poly.pdbx_seq_one_letter_code
_entity_poly.pdbx_strand_id
1 'polypeptide(L)'
;MSNPPYVPADSHEDLPREYRAEPRIGLVSGEDGLDAPLAILLDAPRHLCEDGVLVCEVGESEARLVDLLPRVPFTWLEFAHGGSGVFVLDREQLREAAPAVSEAIGKRSHVT
;
A
#
# COMPACT_ATOMS: atom_id res chain seq x y z
N MET A 1 -2.33 11.04 -5.74
CA MET A 1 -2.29 9.78 -6.50
C MET A 1 -0.92 9.17 -6.28
N SER A 2 -0.86 7.90 -5.85
CA SER A 2 0.38 7.14 -5.70
C SER A 2 0.20 5.74 -6.29
N ASN A 3 1.21 5.26 -7.00
CA ASN A 3 1.34 3.86 -7.40
C ASN A 3 2.68 3.33 -6.84
N PRO A 4 2.74 3.00 -5.53
CA PRO A 4 3.96 2.53 -4.91
C PRO A 4 4.33 1.11 -5.37
N PRO A 5 5.59 0.69 -5.20
CA PRO A 5 5.93 -0.73 -5.24
C PRO A 5 5.03 -1.53 -4.30
N TYR A 6 4.46 -2.64 -4.78
CA TYR A 6 3.58 -3.51 -4.00
C TYR A 6 3.94 -5.00 -4.14
N VAL A 7 5.07 -5.34 -4.78
CA VAL A 7 5.47 -6.74 -5.04
C VAL A 7 6.22 -7.31 -3.82
N PRO A 8 5.79 -8.47 -3.28
CA PRO A 8 6.53 -9.22 -2.27
C PRO A 8 7.94 -9.62 -2.75
N ALA A 9 8.92 -9.61 -1.85
CA ALA A 9 10.30 -9.96 -2.19
C ALA A 9 10.45 -11.36 -2.83
N ASP A 10 9.67 -12.35 -2.38
CA ASP A 10 9.72 -13.73 -2.83
C ASP A 10 9.08 -13.95 -4.21
N SER A 11 8.22 -13.04 -4.67
CA SER A 11 7.57 -13.12 -5.98
C SER A 11 8.45 -12.57 -7.12
N HIS A 12 9.63 -12.03 -6.81
CA HIS A 12 10.53 -11.42 -7.80
C HIS A 12 11.17 -12.45 -8.74
N GLU A 13 11.34 -13.71 -8.33
CA GLU A 13 11.96 -14.74 -9.19
C GLU A 13 11.03 -15.23 -10.31
N ASP A 14 9.72 -15.18 -10.09
CA ASP A 14 8.66 -15.64 -11.00
C ASP A 14 8.12 -14.54 -11.93
N LEU A 15 8.61 -13.29 -11.83
CA LEU A 15 8.17 -12.21 -12.70
C LEU A 15 8.50 -12.49 -14.18
N PRO A 16 7.55 -12.24 -15.11
CA PRO A 16 7.79 -12.27 -16.55
C PRO A 16 9.05 -11.46 -16.92
N ARG A 17 9.73 -11.87 -17.99
CA ARG A 17 11.03 -11.28 -18.38
C ARG A 17 10.93 -9.77 -18.61
N GLU A 18 9.75 -9.24 -18.93
CA GLU A 18 9.51 -7.80 -19.11
C GLU A 18 9.72 -6.97 -17.82
N TYR A 19 9.48 -7.53 -16.62
CA TYR A 19 9.58 -6.79 -15.35
C TYR A 19 10.97 -6.85 -14.70
N ARG A 20 11.91 -7.62 -15.27
CA ARG A 20 13.29 -7.74 -14.76
C ARG A 20 14.21 -6.58 -15.18
N ALA A 21 13.72 -5.68 -16.03
CA ALA A 21 14.47 -4.53 -16.53
C ALA A 21 14.33 -3.29 -15.64
N GLU A 22 13.40 -3.29 -14.68
CA GLU A 22 13.16 -2.17 -13.78
C GLU A 22 14.01 -2.25 -12.50
N PRO A 23 14.42 -1.11 -11.92
CA PRO A 23 15.21 -1.10 -10.68
C PRO A 23 14.43 -1.74 -9.54
N ARG A 24 15.05 -2.71 -8.82
CA ARG A 24 14.47 -3.38 -7.63
C ARG A 24 13.85 -2.45 -6.59
N ILE A 25 14.37 -1.21 -6.47
CA ILE A 25 13.88 -0.18 -5.54
C ILE A 25 12.47 0.34 -5.87
N GLY A 26 12.00 0.13 -7.11
CA GLY A 26 10.68 0.51 -7.60
C GLY A 26 9.65 -0.62 -7.61
N LEU A 27 10.01 -1.84 -7.18
CA LEU A 27 9.15 -3.03 -7.24
C LEU A 27 8.90 -3.68 -5.87
N VAL A 28 9.95 -3.79 -5.03
CA VAL A 28 9.89 -4.56 -3.78
C VAL A 28 9.52 -3.66 -2.61
N SER A 29 8.52 -4.08 -1.83
CA SER A 29 7.98 -3.33 -0.70
C SER A 29 7.88 -4.24 0.54
N GLY A 30 9.01 -4.78 0.97
CA GLY A 30 9.07 -5.73 2.09
C GLY A 30 8.72 -7.17 1.70
N GLU A 31 8.68 -8.06 2.69
CA GLU A 31 8.37 -9.49 2.49
C GLU A 31 6.96 -9.72 1.93
N ASP A 32 6.00 -8.85 2.25
CA ASP A 32 4.60 -8.99 1.88
C ASP A 32 4.07 -7.91 0.94
N GLY A 33 4.94 -7.02 0.46
CA GLY A 33 4.60 -5.94 -0.46
C GLY A 33 4.01 -4.68 0.20
N LEU A 34 3.92 -4.61 1.54
CA LEU A 34 3.21 -3.55 2.24
C LEU A 34 4.06 -2.42 2.85
N ASP A 35 5.39 -2.49 2.82
CA ASP A 35 6.23 -1.47 3.47
C ASP A 35 5.99 -0.04 2.93
N ALA A 36 5.99 0.13 1.60
CA ALA A 36 5.73 1.41 0.95
C ALA A 36 4.26 1.87 1.09
N PRO A 37 3.23 1.02 0.87
CA PRO A 37 1.84 1.36 1.18
C PRO A 37 1.65 1.87 2.62
N LEU A 38 2.27 1.23 3.62
CA LEU A 38 2.15 1.64 5.03
C LEU A 38 2.84 2.97 5.30
N ALA A 39 4.04 3.20 4.75
CA ALA A 39 4.72 4.48 4.85
C ALA A 39 3.88 5.62 4.23
N ILE A 40 3.27 5.37 3.08
CA ILE A 40 2.37 6.33 2.42
C ILE A 40 1.13 6.61 3.27
N LEU A 41 0.48 5.59 3.81
CA LEU A 41 -0.69 5.75 4.67
C LEU A 41 -0.39 6.60 5.90
N LEU A 42 0.79 6.42 6.50
CA LEU A 42 1.22 7.19 7.67
C LEU A 42 1.53 8.66 7.34
N ASP A 43 2.15 8.90 6.19
CA ASP A 43 2.67 10.22 5.82
C ASP A 43 1.66 11.10 5.08
N ALA A 44 0.75 10.50 4.29
CA ALA A 44 -0.21 11.19 3.43
C ALA A 44 -1.04 12.29 4.12
N PRO A 45 -1.55 12.14 5.36
CA PRO A 45 -2.26 13.22 6.07
C PRO A 45 -1.52 14.55 6.15
N ARG A 46 -0.19 14.52 6.17
CA ARG A 46 0.65 15.72 6.28
C ARG A 46 0.75 16.49 4.97
N HIS A 47 0.42 15.85 3.85
CA HIS A 47 0.57 16.38 2.50
C HIS A 47 -0.76 16.70 1.80
N LEU A 48 -1.89 16.25 2.35
CA LEU A 48 -3.23 16.53 1.82
C LEU A 48 -3.79 17.87 2.30
N CYS A 49 -4.68 18.50 1.54
CA CYS A 49 -5.55 19.56 2.07
C CYS A 49 -6.64 18.98 2.99
N GLU A 50 -7.44 19.83 3.64
CA GLU A 50 -8.50 19.41 4.57
C GLU A 50 -9.45 18.39 3.94
N ASP A 51 -9.95 18.68 2.73
CA ASP A 51 -10.84 17.81 1.96
C ASP A 51 -10.09 16.91 0.95
N GLY A 52 -8.77 16.71 1.16
CA GLY A 52 -7.93 15.95 0.25
C GLY A 52 -8.12 14.44 0.40
N VAL A 53 -7.95 13.72 -0.71
CA VAL A 53 -8.00 12.25 -0.73
C VAL A 53 -6.68 11.63 -1.21
N LEU A 54 -6.32 10.50 -0.62
CA LEU A 54 -5.33 9.58 -1.15
C LEU A 54 -6.02 8.58 -2.07
N VAL A 55 -5.48 8.44 -3.28
CA VAL A 55 -5.78 7.31 -4.18
C VAL A 55 -4.49 6.52 -4.32
N CYS A 56 -4.51 5.25 -3.96
CA CYS A 56 -3.34 4.39 -3.88
C CYS A 56 -3.62 3.01 -4.49
N GLU A 57 -2.70 2.56 -5.36
CA GLU A 57 -2.70 1.22 -5.95
C GLU A 57 -1.80 0.26 -5.15
N VAL A 58 -2.28 -0.95 -4.89
CA VAL A 58 -1.57 -2.03 -4.17
C VAL A 58 -1.69 -3.40 -4.85
N GLY A 59 -2.40 -3.50 -5.97
CA GLY A 59 -2.50 -4.73 -6.76
C GLY A 59 -2.87 -5.97 -5.93
N GLU A 60 -2.06 -7.03 -6.05
CA GLU A 60 -2.25 -8.32 -5.35
C GLU A 60 -2.09 -8.24 -3.82
N SER A 61 -1.61 -7.12 -3.30
CA SER A 61 -1.42 -6.90 -1.86
C SER A 61 -2.68 -6.37 -1.16
N GLU A 62 -3.80 -6.21 -1.88
CA GLU A 62 -5.10 -5.82 -1.34
C GLU A 62 -5.53 -6.69 -0.14
N ALA A 63 -5.60 -8.00 -0.30
CA ALA A 63 -6.05 -8.90 0.76
C ALA A 63 -5.16 -8.81 2.01
N ARG A 64 -3.84 -8.76 1.81
CA ARG A 64 -2.86 -8.62 2.91
C ARG A 64 -3.02 -7.29 3.64
N LEU A 65 -3.29 -6.21 2.91
CA LEU A 65 -3.51 -4.89 3.50
C LEU A 65 -4.78 -4.86 4.35
N VAL A 66 -5.87 -5.47 3.87
CA VAL A 66 -7.13 -5.57 4.63
C VAL A 66 -6.96 -6.43 5.88
N ASP A 67 -6.28 -7.57 5.77
CA ASP A 67 -6.02 -8.45 6.92
C ASP A 67 -5.16 -7.77 7.98
N LEU A 68 -4.18 -6.97 7.56
CA LEU A 68 -3.30 -6.22 8.45
C LEU A 68 -4.02 -5.05 9.13
N LEU A 69 -4.89 -4.36 8.40
CA LEU A 69 -5.57 -3.13 8.84
C LEU A 69 -7.11 -3.28 8.77
N PRO A 70 -7.71 -4.25 9.50
CA PRO A 70 -9.11 -4.64 9.30
C PRO A 70 -10.14 -3.59 9.74
N ARG A 71 -9.69 -2.53 10.42
CA ARG A 71 -10.54 -1.42 10.87
C ARG A 71 -10.44 -0.19 9.98
N VAL A 72 -9.55 -0.18 8.99
CA VAL A 72 -9.40 0.95 8.08
C VAL A 72 -10.49 0.84 7.00
N PRO A 73 -11.29 1.89 6.78
CA PRO A 73 -12.44 1.85 5.88
C PRO A 73 -12.02 2.05 4.41
N PHE A 74 -11.22 1.14 3.85
CA PHE A 74 -10.78 1.21 2.46
C PHE A 74 -11.97 1.24 1.49
N THR A 75 -12.03 2.28 0.66
CA THR A 75 -12.97 2.35 -0.47
C THR A 75 -12.28 1.84 -1.74
N TRP A 76 -12.52 0.59 -2.11
CA TRP A 76 -11.94 -0.02 -3.30
C TRP A 76 -12.65 0.43 -4.58
N LEU A 77 -11.87 0.85 -5.58
CA LEU A 77 -12.39 1.33 -6.87
C LEU A 77 -12.56 0.15 -7.84
N GLU A 78 -13.71 0.13 -8.51
CA GLU A 78 -14.01 -0.80 -9.60
C GLU A 78 -13.73 -0.15 -10.96
N PHE A 79 -13.04 -0.87 -11.86
CA PHE A 79 -12.67 -0.36 -13.19
C PHE A 79 -13.44 -1.08 -14.31
N ALA A 80 -14.00 -0.30 -15.23
CA ALA A 80 -14.80 -0.82 -16.36
C ALA A 80 -13.99 -1.66 -17.37
N HIS A 81 -12.67 -1.51 -17.42
CA HIS A 81 -11.78 -2.18 -18.39
C HIS A 81 -10.76 -3.12 -17.72
N GLY A 82 -11.07 -3.62 -16.52
CA GLY A 82 -10.16 -4.46 -15.73
C GLY A 82 -9.16 -3.65 -14.89
N GLY A 83 -8.51 -4.34 -13.96
CA GLY A 83 -7.72 -3.73 -12.88
C GLY A 83 -8.45 -3.79 -11.53
N SER A 84 -7.70 -3.97 -10.45
CA SER A 84 -8.19 -4.04 -9.06
C SER A 84 -7.08 -3.59 -8.10
N GLY A 85 -7.34 -3.54 -6.80
CA GLY A 85 -6.31 -3.15 -5.82
C GLY A 85 -6.04 -1.64 -5.77
N VAL A 86 -6.97 -0.79 -6.20
CA VAL A 86 -6.88 0.66 -5.99
C VAL A 86 -7.89 1.08 -4.95
N PHE A 87 -7.44 1.76 -3.89
CA PHE A 87 -8.33 2.28 -2.85
C PHE A 87 -8.29 3.81 -2.78
N VAL A 88 -9.33 4.36 -2.16
CA VAL A 88 -9.43 5.77 -1.76
C VAL A 88 -9.61 5.85 -0.25
N LEU A 89 -8.89 6.79 0.37
CA LEU A 89 -9.12 7.25 1.74
C LEU A 89 -9.04 8.77 1.78
N ASP A 90 -9.92 9.41 2.54
CA ASP A 90 -9.80 10.84 2.82
C ASP A 90 -8.77 11.12 3.93
N ARG A 91 -8.45 12.41 4.11
CA ARG A 91 -7.48 12.84 5.13
C ARG A 91 -7.89 12.45 6.55
N GLU A 92 -9.18 12.47 6.90
CA GLU A 92 -9.65 12.15 8.24
C GLU A 92 -9.47 10.65 8.52
N GLN A 93 -9.92 9.80 7.59
CA GLN A 93 -9.73 8.35 7.65
C GLN A 93 -8.26 7.96 7.79
N LEU A 94 -7.36 8.63 7.07
CA LEU A 94 -5.92 8.40 7.20
C LEU A 94 -5.38 8.79 8.59
N ARG A 95 -5.89 9.87 9.19
CA ARG A 95 -5.50 10.28 10.56
C ARG A 95 -6.02 9.30 11.61
N GLU A 96 -7.24 8.79 11.44
CA GLU A 96 -7.82 7.76 12.31
C GLU A 96 -7.08 6.43 12.18
N ALA A 97 -6.61 6.09 10.98
CA ALA A 97 -5.82 4.90 10.72
C ALA A 97 -4.37 4.97 11.27
N ALA A 98 -3.81 6.17 11.46
CA ALA A 98 -2.40 6.37 11.79
C ALA A 98 -1.87 5.56 12.99
N PRO A 99 -2.60 5.40 14.12
CA PRO A 99 -2.15 4.55 15.22
C PRO A 99 -1.99 3.09 14.82
N ALA A 100 -2.95 2.54 14.06
CA ALA A 100 -2.92 1.15 13.62
C ALA A 100 -1.80 0.91 12.58
N VAL A 101 -1.61 1.86 11.67
CA VAL A 101 -0.52 1.84 10.68
C VAL A 101 0.84 1.89 11.38
N SER A 102 1.01 2.77 12.37
CA SER A 102 2.24 2.89 13.15
C SER A 102 2.55 1.60 13.93
N GLU A 103 1.53 0.98 14.55
CA GLU A 103 1.69 -0.31 15.23
C GLU A 103 2.11 -1.42 14.25
N ALA A 104 1.50 -1.46 13.05
CA ALA A 104 1.83 -2.43 12.00
C ALA A 104 3.26 -2.27 11.49
N ILE A 105 3.77 -1.03 11.36
CA ILE A 105 5.16 -0.75 11.00
C ILE A 105 6.11 -1.18 12.14
N GLY A 106 5.76 -0.85 13.40
CA GLY A 106 6.58 -1.20 14.56
C GLY A 106 6.80 -2.71 14.72
N LYS A 107 5.77 -3.52 14.40
CA LYS A 107 5.88 -5.00 14.44
C LYS A 107 6.78 -5.57 13.35
N ARG A 108 6.93 -4.89 12.20
CA ARG A 108 7.81 -5.31 11.09
C ARG A 108 9.28 -5.13 11.41
N SER A 109 9.65 -4.05 12.10
CA SER A 109 11.04 -3.77 12.49
C SER A 109 11.63 -4.71 13.55
N HIS A 110 10.81 -5.63 14.10
CA HIS A 110 11.22 -6.61 15.11
C HIS A 110 11.37 -8.04 14.58
N VAL A 111 11.23 -8.26 13.28
CA VAL A 111 11.60 -9.52 12.63
C VAL A 111 13.07 -9.43 12.26
N THR A 112 13.94 -10.00 13.11
CA THR A 112 15.38 -10.20 12.85
C THR A 112 15.63 -11.68 12.62
#